data_AF-A0A7S1DXM7-F1
#
_entry.id   AF-A0A7S1DXM7-F1
#
_cell.length_a   1.000
_cell.length_b   1.000
_cell.length_c   1.000
_cell.angle_alpha   90.00
_cell.angle_beta   90.00
_cell.angle_gamma   90.00
#
_symmetry.space_group_name_H-M   'P 1'
#
loop_
_entity.id
_entity.type
_entity.pdbx_description
1 polymer ?
#
loop_
_entity_poly.entity_id
_entity_poly.type
_entity_poly.pdbx_seq_one_letter_code
_entity_poly.pdbx_strand_id
1 'polypeptide(L)'
;WTCGGTRLEAHQHLPVVGGATDIEVWHTHPHQYLAAASPGGLSVWRWDASGHVFAPAGGVPPGVPATSVRAFGGFLALGRAAPLPQGGFGVYSWDGRGLAEVQNVTGGGDTLQLEHARIAGAFGDRDLLVRSHKATTGSGDVTLSFYLWVGGIGFLPFEDSDVPEAWL
;
A
#
# COMPACT_ATOMS: atom_id res chain seq x y z
N TRP A 1 -2.48 25.32 12.47
CA TRP A 1 -3.51 24.72 13.35
C TRP A 1 -2.90 24.58 14.75
N THR A 2 -3.65 24.93 15.79
CA THR A 2 -3.24 24.73 17.19
C THR A 2 -4.18 23.74 17.86
N CYS A 3 -3.62 22.67 18.42
CA CYS A 3 -4.32 21.79 19.37
C CYS A 3 -3.56 21.90 20.69
N GLY A 4 -4.22 22.30 21.79
CA GLY A 4 -3.59 22.38 23.12
C GLY A 4 -2.40 23.36 23.26
N GLY A 5 -2.24 24.35 22.37
CA GLY A 5 -1.11 25.29 22.40
C GLY A 5 0.12 24.84 21.60
N THR A 6 0.09 23.65 21.01
CA THR A 6 1.16 23.18 20.10
C THR A 6 0.87 23.63 18.67
N ARG A 7 1.86 24.24 18.02
CA ARG A 7 1.78 24.65 16.60
C ARG A 7 2.45 23.59 15.73
N LEU A 8 1.72 23.12 14.72
CA LEU A 8 2.31 22.34 13.62
C LEU A 8 2.93 23.30 12.61
N GLU A 9 4.23 23.15 12.38
CA GLU A 9 4.99 23.90 11.36
C GLU A 9 5.49 22.94 10.28
N ALA A 10 5.62 23.44 9.06
CA ALA A 10 6.15 22.64 7.96
C ALA A 10 7.62 22.29 8.25
N HIS A 11 7.89 21.01 8.44
CA HIS A 11 9.25 20.52 8.71
C HIS A 11 10.06 20.33 7.42
N GLN A 12 9.44 19.77 6.37
CA GLN A 12 10.08 19.51 5.08
C GLN A 12 9.03 19.49 3.95
N HIS A 13 9.45 19.88 2.74
CA HIS A 13 8.68 19.67 1.51
C HIS A 13 9.34 18.57 0.67
N LEU A 14 8.58 17.55 0.30
CA LEU A 14 9.05 16.43 -0.53
C LEU A 14 8.45 16.54 -1.95
N PRO A 15 9.27 16.41 -3.01
CA PRO A 15 8.77 16.50 -4.38
C PRO A 15 8.04 15.20 -4.76
N VAL A 16 6.75 15.30 -5.12
CA VAL A 16 5.97 14.16 -5.63
C VAL A 16 5.40 14.53 -6.99
N VAL A 17 5.79 13.78 -8.03
CA VAL A 17 5.33 14.02 -9.39
C VAL A 17 3.82 13.75 -9.47
N GLY A 18 3.04 14.72 -9.95
CA GLY A 18 1.58 14.59 -10.08
C GLY A 18 0.79 14.79 -8.78
N GLY A 19 1.46 15.05 -7.65
CA GLY A 19 0.83 15.16 -6.33
C GLY A 19 0.54 13.80 -5.69
N ALA A 20 0.84 13.66 -4.39
CA ALA A 20 0.58 12.42 -3.66
C ALA A 20 -0.92 12.18 -3.52
N THR A 21 -1.38 10.99 -3.87
CA THR A 21 -2.76 10.52 -3.63
C THR A 21 -2.88 9.75 -2.33
N ASP A 22 -1.78 9.15 -1.89
CA ASP A 22 -1.70 8.37 -0.66
C ASP A 22 -0.27 8.38 -0.14
N ILE A 23 -0.11 8.25 1.18
CA ILE A 23 1.19 8.21 1.85
C ILE A 23 1.23 7.07 2.84
N GLU A 24 2.41 6.46 2.98
CA GLU A 24 2.64 5.40 3.95
C GLU A 24 3.99 5.59 4.63
N VAL A 25 4.02 5.40 5.95
CA VAL A 25 5.26 5.43 6.74
C VAL A 25 5.46 4.07 7.37
N TRP A 26 6.63 3.46 7.18
CA TRP A 26 6.94 2.15 7.76
C TRP A 26 8.37 2.05 8.24
N HIS A 27 8.64 0.98 8.97
CA HIS A 27 9.95 0.69 9.54
C HIS A 27 10.47 -0.64 9.00
N THR A 28 11.71 -0.64 8.52
CA THR A 28 12.47 -1.85 8.23
C THR A 28 13.78 -1.71 8.97
N HIS A 29 13.95 -2.43 10.09
CA HIS A 29 15.10 -2.22 10.99
C HIS A 29 16.43 -2.22 10.20
N PRO A 30 17.29 -1.19 10.36
CA PRO A 30 17.23 -0.08 11.33
C PRO A 30 16.58 1.22 10.82
N HIS A 31 15.96 1.20 9.65
CA HIS A 31 15.52 2.38 8.92
C HIS A 31 14.01 2.65 9.01
N GLN A 32 13.64 3.93 8.92
CA GLN A 32 12.28 4.39 8.70
C GLN A 32 12.17 4.92 7.27
N TYR A 33 11.04 4.63 6.63
CA TYR A 33 10.76 5.02 5.26
C TYR A 33 9.41 5.72 5.15
N LEU A 34 9.30 6.57 4.14
CA LEU A 34 8.05 7.20 3.70
C LEU A 34 7.87 6.89 2.22
N ALA A 35 6.69 6.43 1.84
CA ALA A 35 6.28 6.29 0.45
C ALA A 35 5.16 7.27 0.15
N ALA A 36 5.17 7.80 -1.07
CA ALA A 36 4.05 8.53 -1.64
C ALA A 36 3.65 7.85 -2.95
N ALA A 37 2.40 7.43 -3.02
CA ALA A 37 1.77 6.99 -4.26
C ALA A 37 1.26 8.21 -5.03
N SER A 38 1.41 8.21 -6.34
CA SER A 38 0.87 9.24 -7.22
C SER A 38 0.57 8.69 -8.62
N PRO A 39 -0.20 9.42 -9.44
CA PRO A 39 -0.36 9.10 -10.86
C PRO A 39 0.98 9.05 -11.64
N GLY A 40 2.01 9.76 -11.15
CA GLY A 40 3.37 9.74 -11.70
C GLY A 40 4.22 8.55 -11.23
N GLY A 41 3.73 7.77 -10.26
CA GLY A 41 4.33 6.56 -9.74
C GLY A 41 4.70 6.64 -8.26
N LEU A 42 5.27 5.54 -7.73
CA LEU A 42 5.73 5.47 -6.35
C LEU A 42 7.03 6.27 -6.14
N SER A 43 7.07 7.10 -5.11
CA SER A 43 8.29 7.73 -4.61
C SER A 43 8.57 7.26 -3.19
N VAL A 44 9.83 6.95 -2.86
CA VAL A 44 10.22 6.47 -1.52
C VAL A 44 11.39 7.29 -0.99
N TRP A 45 11.31 7.64 0.29
CA TRP A 45 12.37 8.31 1.04
C TRP A 45 12.72 7.51 2.28
N ARG A 46 13.99 7.60 2.70
CA ARG A 46 14.50 7.06 3.96
C ARG A 46 14.74 8.22 4.93
N TRP A 47 14.36 8.04 6.18
CA TRP A 47 14.69 8.97 7.25
C TRP A 47 16.20 8.97 7.52
N ASP A 48 16.82 10.14 7.43
CA ASP A 48 18.16 10.41 7.90
C ASP A 48 18.07 11.07 9.28
N ALA A 49 18.41 10.29 10.31
CA ALA A 49 18.40 10.76 11.69
C ALA A 49 19.46 11.81 11.98
N SER A 50 20.54 11.91 11.18
CA SER A 50 21.59 12.90 11.39
C SER A 50 21.18 14.28 10.89
N GLY A 51 20.57 14.34 9.71
CA GLY A 51 20.02 15.56 9.13
C GLY A 51 18.61 15.90 9.62
N HIS A 52 17.95 14.97 10.34
CA HIS A 52 16.52 15.04 10.66
C HIS A 52 15.67 15.32 9.40
N VAL A 53 15.89 14.60 8.32
CA VAL A 53 15.16 14.79 7.05
C VAL A 53 14.87 13.47 6.36
N PHE A 54 13.86 13.44 5.51
CA PHE A 54 13.67 12.37 4.54
C PHE A 54 14.52 12.61 3.30
N ALA A 55 15.39 11.66 2.96
CA ALA A 55 16.24 11.66 1.77
C ALA A 55 15.80 10.56 0.79
N PRO A 56 15.96 10.72 -0.54
CA PRO A 56 15.52 9.71 -1.50
C PRO A 56 16.07 8.31 -1.18
N ALA A 57 15.18 7.31 -1.12
CA ALA A 57 15.56 5.92 -1.08
C ALA A 57 15.72 5.45 -2.53
N GLY A 58 16.94 5.06 -2.92
CA GLY A 58 17.18 4.52 -4.26
C GLY A 58 16.41 3.22 -4.52
N GLY A 59 16.48 2.73 -5.77
CA GLY A 59 16.01 1.37 -6.12
C GLY A 59 14.51 1.21 -6.32
N VAL A 60 13.75 2.31 -6.42
CA VAL A 60 12.39 2.29 -6.96
C VAL A 60 12.48 2.48 -8.48
N PRO A 61 12.05 1.50 -9.29
CA PRO A 61 12.01 1.66 -10.74
C PRO A 61 11.12 2.85 -11.14
N PRO A 62 11.52 3.67 -12.12
CA PRO A 62 10.67 4.75 -12.61
C PRO A 62 9.38 4.18 -13.19
N GLY A 63 8.26 4.86 -12.92
CA GLY A 63 6.97 4.56 -13.53
C GLY A 63 6.22 3.38 -12.94
N VAL A 64 6.55 2.91 -11.72
CA VAL A 64 5.68 1.98 -10.98
C VAL A 64 4.37 2.71 -10.63
N PRO A 65 3.25 2.47 -11.33
CA PRO A 65 2.03 3.23 -11.10
C PRO A 65 1.46 2.87 -9.73
N ALA A 66 1.11 3.88 -8.94
CA ALA A 66 0.56 3.66 -7.61
C ALA A 66 -0.50 4.72 -7.32
N THR A 67 -1.75 4.33 -7.12
CA THR A 67 -2.81 5.21 -6.60
C THR A 67 -2.89 5.18 -5.08
N SER A 68 -2.51 4.05 -4.49
CA SER A 68 -2.48 3.81 -3.05
C SER A 68 -1.29 2.93 -2.66
N VAL A 69 -0.81 3.05 -1.43
CA VAL A 69 0.32 2.29 -0.89
C VAL A 69 0.06 1.87 0.56
N ARG A 70 0.29 0.61 0.89
CA ARG A 70 0.28 0.10 2.28
C ARG A 70 1.47 -0.81 2.53
N ALA A 71 2.13 -0.67 3.67
CA ALA A 71 3.26 -1.49 4.07
C ALA A 71 2.84 -2.56 5.06
N PHE A 72 3.38 -3.78 4.90
CA PHE A 72 3.13 -4.88 5.83
C PHE A 72 4.27 -5.89 5.74
N GLY A 73 4.76 -6.42 6.88
CA GLY A 73 5.68 -7.57 6.89
C GLY A 73 6.94 -7.49 6.02
N GLY A 74 7.45 -6.30 5.66
CA GLY A 74 8.57 -6.13 4.71
C GLY A 74 8.16 -6.03 3.23
N PHE A 75 6.88 -5.87 2.96
CA PHE A 75 6.28 -5.72 1.65
C PHE A 75 5.55 -4.38 1.51
N LEU A 76 5.30 -3.99 0.27
CA LEU A 76 4.42 -2.89 -0.11
C LEU A 76 3.32 -3.43 -1.03
N ALA A 77 2.06 -3.17 -0.69
CA ALA A 77 0.94 -3.32 -1.62
C ALA A 77 0.68 -1.98 -2.32
N LEU A 78 0.68 -1.97 -3.65
CA LEU A 78 0.49 -0.79 -4.49
C LEU A 78 -0.79 -0.92 -5.30
N GLY A 79 -1.77 -0.07 -5.02
CA GLY A 79 -3.00 0.03 -5.79
C GLY A 79 -2.71 0.62 -7.17
N ARG A 80 -3.36 0.11 -8.21
CA ARG A 80 -3.19 0.61 -9.59
C ARG A 80 -4.53 1.08 -10.15
N ALA A 81 -4.52 2.23 -10.80
CA ALA A 81 -5.54 2.59 -11.80
C ALA A 81 -5.07 2.06 -13.15
N ALA A 82 -5.95 1.42 -13.91
CA ALA A 82 -5.61 0.82 -15.19
C ALA A 82 -6.47 1.38 -16.33
N PRO A 83 -5.91 1.59 -17.53
CA PRO A 83 -6.69 1.40 -18.74
C PRO A 83 -7.08 -0.09 -18.88
N LEU A 84 -8.33 -0.37 -19.24
CA LEU A 84 -8.92 -1.70 -19.40
C LEU A 84 -7.99 -2.73 -20.10
N PRO A 85 -7.92 -4.01 -19.66
CA PRO A 85 -8.84 -4.69 -18.74
C PRO A 85 -8.26 -5.05 -17.36
N GLN A 86 -7.10 -4.54 -16.95
CA GLN A 86 -6.35 -5.08 -15.80
C GLN A 86 -6.12 -4.05 -14.68
N GLY A 87 -7.19 -3.56 -14.07
CA GLY A 87 -7.11 -2.91 -12.75
C GLY A 87 -6.71 -3.90 -11.66
N GLY A 88 -6.27 -3.43 -10.49
CA GLY A 88 -5.74 -4.33 -9.46
C GLY A 88 -4.76 -3.69 -8.49
N PHE A 89 -3.97 -4.53 -7.82
CA PHE A 89 -2.83 -4.10 -7.02
C PHE A 89 -1.65 -5.06 -7.21
N GLY A 90 -0.43 -4.53 -7.07
CA GLY A 90 0.78 -5.32 -7.01
C GLY A 90 1.28 -5.43 -5.58
N VAL A 91 1.87 -6.56 -5.22
CA VAL A 91 2.64 -6.73 -3.98
C VAL A 91 4.11 -6.79 -4.34
N TYR A 92 4.90 -6.04 -3.59
CA TYR A 92 6.32 -5.91 -3.81
C TYR A 92 7.08 -6.19 -2.52
N SER A 93 8.16 -6.95 -2.61
CA SER A 93 9.13 -7.05 -1.50
C SER A 93 10.01 -5.81 -1.47
N TRP A 94 10.33 -5.34 -0.26
CA TRP A 94 11.25 -4.23 -0.02
C TRP A 94 12.37 -4.68 0.92
N ASP A 95 13.62 -4.60 0.43
CA ASP A 95 14.81 -4.97 1.21
C ASP A 95 15.61 -3.75 1.72
N GLY A 96 15.04 -2.55 1.58
CA GLY A 96 15.71 -1.29 1.92
C GLY A 96 16.63 -0.74 0.82
N ARG A 97 16.86 -1.49 -0.26
CA ARG A 97 17.69 -1.11 -1.40
C ARG A 97 16.93 -1.11 -2.71
N GLY A 98 15.86 -1.88 -2.82
CA GLY A 98 15.06 -1.95 -4.03
C GLY A 98 13.69 -2.58 -3.83
N LEU A 99 12.89 -2.44 -4.89
CA LEU A 99 11.53 -2.95 -4.97
C LEU A 99 11.44 -4.07 -6.02
N ALA A 100 10.91 -5.22 -5.65
CA ALA A 100 10.69 -6.35 -6.57
C ALA A 100 9.25 -6.85 -6.45
N GLU A 101 8.54 -6.99 -7.57
CA GLU A 101 7.16 -7.49 -7.59
C GLU A 101 7.17 -8.99 -7.26
N VAL A 102 6.40 -9.38 -6.25
CA VAL A 102 6.24 -10.77 -5.82
C VAL A 102 4.85 -11.32 -6.17
N GLN A 103 3.87 -10.44 -6.38
CA GLN A 103 2.52 -10.83 -6.77
C GLN A 103 1.84 -9.70 -7.54
N ASN A 104 1.07 -10.06 -8.56
CA ASN A 104 0.13 -9.15 -9.24
C ASN A 104 -1.29 -9.68 -9.04
N VAL A 105 -2.16 -8.89 -8.40
CA VAL A 105 -3.56 -9.23 -8.17
C VAL A 105 -4.42 -8.40 -9.12
N THR A 106 -4.97 -9.06 -10.13
CA THR A 106 -5.90 -8.43 -11.07
C THR A 106 -7.33 -8.43 -10.50
N GLY A 107 -8.12 -7.42 -10.84
CA GLY A 107 -9.57 -7.43 -10.60
C GLY A 107 -10.24 -6.26 -11.31
N GLY A 108 -11.45 -6.48 -11.82
CA GLY A 108 -12.13 -5.69 -12.87
C GLY A 108 -12.50 -4.24 -12.56
N GLY A 109 -11.58 -3.44 -12.03
CA GLY A 109 -11.80 -2.04 -11.68
C GLY A 109 -10.54 -1.32 -11.19
N ASP A 110 -10.58 0.00 -11.15
CA ASP A 110 -9.49 0.82 -10.63
C ASP A 110 -9.41 0.69 -9.13
N THR A 111 -8.21 0.43 -8.61
CA THR A 111 -7.98 0.50 -7.16
C THR A 111 -7.95 1.95 -6.73
N LEU A 112 -8.89 2.31 -5.87
CA LEU A 112 -9.00 3.64 -5.29
C LEU A 112 -8.13 3.73 -4.03
N GLN A 113 -8.29 2.76 -3.13
CA GLN A 113 -7.59 2.71 -1.86
C GLN A 113 -7.26 1.26 -1.49
N LEU A 114 -6.13 1.08 -0.84
CA LEU A 114 -5.80 -0.11 -0.07
C LEU A 114 -5.79 0.24 1.41
N GLU A 115 -6.30 -0.67 2.22
CA GLU A 115 -6.13 -0.64 3.68
C GLU A 115 -5.58 -1.96 4.15
N HIS A 116 -4.65 -1.89 5.11
CA HIS A 116 -4.05 -3.07 5.72
C HIS A 116 -4.45 -3.15 7.19
N ALA A 117 -4.73 -4.36 7.64
CA ALA A 117 -4.93 -4.67 9.04
C ALA A 117 -4.28 -6.01 9.37
N ARG A 118 -3.85 -6.15 10.62
CA ARG A 118 -3.48 -7.45 11.18
C ARG A 118 -4.64 -7.95 12.03
N ILE A 119 -5.24 -9.06 11.62
CA ILE A 119 -6.36 -9.67 12.33
C ILE A 119 -5.90 -10.92 13.06
N ALA A 120 -6.40 -11.10 14.28
CA ALA A 120 -6.23 -12.34 15.03
C ALA A 120 -7.29 -13.35 14.57
N GLY A 121 -6.89 -14.60 14.38
CA GLY A 121 -7.82 -15.70 14.10
C GLY A 121 -7.42 -16.97 14.82
N ALA A 122 -8.29 -17.98 14.79
CA ALA A 122 -8.07 -19.29 15.41
C ALA A 122 -6.76 -19.99 14.95
N PHE A 123 -6.18 -19.55 13.83
CA PHE A 123 -4.96 -20.10 13.22
C PHE A 123 -3.79 -19.12 13.23
N GLY A 124 -3.81 -18.14 14.15
CA GLY A 124 -2.79 -17.11 14.33
C GLY A 124 -3.10 -15.79 13.62
N ASP A 125 -2.23 -14.81 13.82
CA ASP A 125 -2.35 -13.50 13.18
C ASP A 125 -2.21 -13.61 11.65
N ARG A 126 -3.05 -12.87 10.94
CA ARG A 126 -3.02 -12.76 9.47
C ARG A 126 -2.98 -11.31 9.04
N ASP A 127 -2.23 -11.05 7.96
CA ASP A 127 -2.32 -9.79 7.23
C ASP A 127 -3.56 -9.83 6.34
N LEU A 128 -4.47 -8.91 6.58
CA LEU A 128 -5.66 -8.65 5.78
C LEU A 128 -5.41 -7.38 4.96
N LEU A 129 -5.69 -7.45 3.67
CA LEU A 129 -5.72 -6.29 2.79
C LEU A 129 -7.15 -6.08 2.30
N VAL A 130 -7.67 -4.86 2.46
CA VAL A 130 -8.96 -4.44 1.95
C VAL A 130 -8.70 -3.52 0.77
N ARG A 131 -9.29 -3.84 -0.37
CA ARG A 131 -9.21 -3.03 -1.59
C ARG A 131 -10.58 -2.39 -1.83
N SER A 132 -10.61 -1.07 -1.86
CA SER A 132 -11.73 -0.36 -2.47
C SER A 132 -11.45 -0.15 -3.95
N HIS A 133 -12.42 -0.53 -4.78
CA HIS A 133 -12.28 -0.40 -6.23
C HIS A 133 -13.60 -0.04 -6.89
N LYS A 134 -13.49 0.61 -8.03
CA LYS A 134 -14.63 0.97 -8.86
C LYS A 134 -14.54 0.22 -10.16
N ALA A 135 -15.60 -0.50 -10.51
CA ALA A 135 -15.66 -1.18 -11.80
C ALA A 135 -15.45 -0.17 -12.93
N THR A 136 -14.60 -0.50 -13.89
CA THR A 136 -14.29 0.35 -15.04
C THR A 136 -15.50 0.55 -15.97
N THR A 137 -16.51 -0.31 -15.87
CA THR A 137 -17.79 -0.22 -16.61
C THR A 137 -18.94 -0.55 -15.65
N GLY A 138 -19.96 0.31 -15.54
CA GLY A 138 -21.13 0.05 -14.70
C GLY A 138 -21.57 1.24 -13.85
N SER A 139 -22.39 0.94 -12.83
CA SER A 139 -23.17 1.86 -11.97
C SER A 139 -22.37 2.93 -11.23
N GLY A 140 -21.04 2.85 -11.25
CA GLY A 140 -20.16 3.76 -10.53
C GLY A 140 -19.98 3.42 -9.06
N ASP A 141 -20.51 2.28 -8.61
CA ASP A 141 -20.42 1.82 -7.23
C ASP A 141 -18.97 1.45 -6.86
N VAL A 142 -18.64 1.74 -5.61
CA VAL A 142 -17.38 1.28 -5.00
C VAL A 142 -17.63 -0.07 -4.37
N THR A 143 -16.88 -1.07 -4.79
CA THR A 143 -16.85 -2.41 -4.21
C THR A 143 -15.67 -2.54 -3.26
N LEU A 144 -15.87 -3.25 -2.15
CA LEU A 144 -14.79 -3.67 -1.26
C LEU A 144 -14.49 -5.14 -1.52
N SER A 145 -13.21 -5.47 -1.70
CA SER A 145 -12.73 -6.84 -1.78
C SER A 145 -11.67 -7.08 -0.71
N PHE A 146 -11.77 -8.22 -0.06
CA PHE A 146 -10.94 -8.60 1.08
C PHE A 146 -9.94 -9.67 0.64
N TYR A 147 -8.71 -9.58 1.12
CA TYR A 147 -7.65 -10.51 0.78
C TYR A 147 -6.84 -10.90 2.00
N LEU A 148 -6.63 -12.20 2.21
CA LEU A 148 -5.78 -12.71 3.30
C LEU A 148 -4.42 -13.13 2.77
N TRP A 149 -3.37 -12.74 3.48
CA TRP A 149 -2.01 -13.17 3.18
C TRP A 149 -1.78 -14.61 3.64
N VAL A 150 -1.48 -15.48 2.68
CA VAL A 150 -1.08 -16.87 2.92
C VAL A 150 0.41 -17.01 2.64
N GLY A 151 1.19 -17.27 3.70
CA GLY A 151 2.65 -17.34 3.62
C GLY A 151 3.15 -18.27 2.52
N GLY A 152 4.07 -17.76 1.68
CA GLY A 152 4.62 -18.49 0.54
C GLY A 152 3.74 -18.51 -0.72
N ILE A 153 2.50 -18.01 -0.65
CA ILE A 153 1.56 -17.93 -1.78
C ILE A 153 1.28 -16.46 -2.14
N GLY A 154 0.96 -15.63 -1.14
CA GLY A 154 0.57 -14.23 -1.31
C GLY A 154 -0.85 -13.95 -0.84
N PHE A 155 -1.44 -12.84 -1.28
CA PHE A 155 -2.83 -12.49 -1.01
C PHE A 155 -3.80 -13.34 -1.85
N LEU A 156 -4.77 -13.96 -1.18
CA LEU A 156 -5.88 -14.67 -1.82
C LEU A 156 -7.20 -13.95 -1.48
N PRO A 157 -8.17 -13.90 -2.42
CA PRO A 157 -9.50 -13.39 -2.10
C PRO A 157 -10.08 -14.12 -0.89
N PHE A 158 -10.78 -13.36 -0.05
CA PHE A 158 -11.46 -13.86 1.13
C PHE A 158 -12.92 -13.43 1.06
N GLU A 159 -13.82 -14.39 0.88
CA GLU A 159 -15.26 -14.18 0.97
C GLU A 159 -15.82 -14.85 2.23
N ASP A 160 -16.96 -14.35 2.74
CA ASP A 160 -17.56 -14.79 4.00
C ASP A 160 -17.88 -16.31 4.00
N SER A 161 -18.12 -16.89 2.82
CA SER A 161 -18.30 -18.33 2.61
C SER A 161 -17.04 -19.17 2.77
N ASP A 162 -15.86 -18.55 2.76
CA ASP A 162 -14.56 -19.20 2.85
C ASP A 162 -14.03 -19.27 4.30
N VAL A 163 -14.82 -18.83 5.28
CA VAL A 163 -14.56 -19.02 6.72
C VAL A 163 -15.08 -20.40 7.10
N PRO A 164 -14.21 -21.41 7.31
CA PRO A 164 -14.67 -22.67 7.88
C PRO A 164 -15.33 -22.39 9.23
N GLU A 165 -16.44 -23.06 9.55
CA GLU A 165 -17.12 -22.93 10.86
C GLU A 165 -16.16 -23.03 12.06
N ALA A 166 -15.05 -23.76 11.90
CA ALA A 166 -13.97 -23.88 12.89
C ALA A 166 -13.11 -22.61 13.10
N TRP A 167 -13.36 -21.53 12.36
CA TRP A 167 -12.67 -20.24 12.45
C TRP A 167 -13.53 -19.18 13.17
N LEU A 168 -14.81 -19.45 13.41
CA LEU A 168 -15.75 -18.66 14.23
C LEU A 168 -15.78 -19.18 15.67
#